data_AF-A0A2V8PCZ6-F1
#
_entry.id   AF-A0A2V8PCZ6-F1
#
_cell.length_a   1.000
_cell.length_b   1.000
_cell.length_c   1.000
_cell.angle_alpha   90.00
_cell.angle_beta   90.00
_cell.angle_gamma   90.00
#
_symmetry.space_group_name_H-M   'P 1'
#
loop_
_entity.id
_entity.type
_entity.pdbx_description
1 polymer ?
#
loop_
_entity_poly.entity_id
_entity_poly.type
_entity_poly.pdbx_seq_one_letter_code
_entity_poly.pdbx_strand_id
1 'polypeptide(L)'
;MVPELGQIVQKRSRQYLVEDVVFPPNEGDQTLVRLSCLDDDAQGAPLEALWEREVDARIIGSTSWKTVARRGFDKPRLFSAYLHALRRNCVTATNPKLFQAPYRAGIQVMAYQDPA
;
A
#
# COMPACT_ATOMS: atom_id res chain seq x y z
N MET A 1 17.64 17.32 9.52
CA MET A 1 16.70 16.69 10.48
C MET A 1 16.75 15.20 10.23
N VAL A 2 17.02 14.41 11.26
CA VAL A 2 17.01 12.93 11.20
C VAL A 2 15.56 12.45 11.38
N PRO A 3 15.10 11.45 10.63
CA PRO A 3 13.75 10.93 10.78
C PRO A 3 13.61 10.15 12.09
N GLU A 4 12.38 10.05 12.57
CA GLU A 4 12.04 9.22 13.74
C GLU A 4 11.40 7.90 13.30
N LEU A 5 11.49 6.90 14.18
CA LEU A 5 10.85 5.60 13.99
C LEU A 5 9.34 5.75 13.73
N GLY A 6 8.85 5.06 12.71
CA GLY A 6 7.45 5.11 12.28
C GLY A 6 7.09 6.29 11.36
N GLN A 7 8.02 7.19 11.06
CA GLN A 7 7.79 8.24 10.06
C GLN A 7 7.87 7.68 8.63
N ILE A 8 7.21 8.35 7.69
CA ILE A 8 7.34 8.06 6.27
C ILE A 8 8.38 9.02 5.67
N VAL A 9 9.27 8.49 4.86
CA VAL A 9 10.29 9.28 4.14
C VAL A 9 10.18 9.00 2.65
N GLN A 10 10.48 10.02 1.84
CA GLN A 10 10.62 9.90 0.40
C GLN A 10 12.11 9.85 0.04
N LYS A 11 12.49 8.87 -0.79
CA LYS A 11 13.83 8.76 -1.37
C LYS A 11 13.74 8.17 -2.77
N ARG A 12 14.54 8.67 -3.71
CA ARG A 12 14.63 8.13 -5.08
C ARG A 12 13.25 7.94 -5.73
N SER A 13 12.36 8.92 -5.54
CA SER A 13 10.97 8.91 -6.02
C SER A 13 10.05 7.84 -5.41
N ARG A 14 10.45 7.14 -4.34
CA ARG A 14 9.65 6.13 -3.63
C ARG A 14 9.40 6.50 -2.17
N GLN A 15 8.33 5.95 -1.60
CA GLN A 15 8.01 6.12 -0.17
C GLN A 15 8.50 4.93 0.64
N TYR A 16 9.04 5.22 1.83
CA TYR A 16 9.53 4.23 2.76
C TYR A 16 9.05 4.53 4.19
N LEU A 17 8.81 3.47 4.96
CA LEU A 17 8.59 3.53 6.40
C LEU A 17 9.92 3.40 7.13
N VAL A 18 10.16 4.26 8.12
CA VAL A 18 11.32 4.19 9.01
C VAL A 18 11.09 3.11 10.05
N GLU A 19 11.85 2.03 9.97
CA GLU A 19 11.76 0.89 10.89
C GLU A 19 12.77 1.00 12.03
N ASP A 20 13.94 1.60 11.79
CA ASP A 20 15.00 1.73 12.78
C ASP A 20 15.92 2.92 12.45
N VAL A 21 16.47 3.54 13.48
CA VAL A 21 17.38 4.69 13.38
C VAL A 21 18.56 4.46 14.32
N VAL A 22 19.72 4.19 13.74
CA VAL A 22 20.96 3.95 14.48
C VAL A 22 21.81 5.22 14.43
N PHE A 23 21.88 5.90 15.58
CA PHE A 23 22.72 7.07 15.74
C PHE A 23 24.20 6.70 15.81
N PRO A 24 25.09 7.52 15.22
CA PRO A 24 26.52 7.30 15.29
C PRO A 24 27.05 7.43 16.74
N PRO A 25 28.07 6.62 17.12
CA PRO A 25 28.69 6.72 18.44
C PRO A 25 29.65 7.91 18.59
N ASN A 26 30.21 8.43 17.49
CA ASN A 26 31.13 9.56 17.48
C ASN A 26 30.53 10.78 16.76
N GLU A 27 30.92 11.97 17.18
CA GLU A 27 30.59 13.21 16.46
C GLU A 27 31.30 13.23 15.08
N GLY A 28 30.52 13.24 14.00
CA GLY A 28 31.00 13.28 12.61
C GLY A 28 30.71 12.04 11.78
N ASP A 29 30.32 10.93 12.43
CA ASP A 29 29.79 9.75 11.76
C ASP A 29 28.33 9.99 11.29
N GLN A 30 27.82 9.12 10.42
CA GLN A 30 26.52 9.28 9.77
C GLN A 30 25.45 8.41 10.42
N THR A 31 24.21 8.87 10.37
CA THR A 31 23.05 8.14 10.88
C THR A 31 22.62 7.07 9.89
N LEU A 32 22.57 5.83 10.34
CA LEU A 32 22.04 4.71 9.57
C LEU A 32 20.54 4.59 9.83
N VAL A 33 19.74 4.63 8.77
CA VAL A 33 18.29 4.48 8.84
C VAL A 33 17.88 3.23 8.07
N ARG A 34 17.10 2.37 8.71
CA ARG A 34 16.49 1.19 8.09
C ARG A 34 15.09 1.52 7.62
N LEU A 35 14.82 1.17 6.36
CA LEU A 35 13.65 1.60 5.63
C LEU A 35 12.95 0.40 4.99
N SER A 36 11.63 0.37 5.05
CA SER A 36 10.82 -0.61 4.33
C SER A 36 9.99 0.07 3.25
N CYS A 37 10.09 -0.43 2.01
CA CYS A 37 9.41 0.17 0.86
C CYS A 37 7.89 0.02 0.96
N LEU A 38 7.16 1.12 0.73
CA LEU A 38 5.70 1.17 0.77
C LEU A 38 5.03 1.01 -0.61
N ASP A 39 5.79 1.04 -1.71
CA ASP A 39 5.24 0.83 -3.06
C ASP A 39 4.85 -0.63 -3.30
N ASP A 40 3.74 -0.84 -4.01
CA ASP A 40 3.16 -2.16 -4.31
C ASP A 40 4.13 -3.11 -5.05
N ASP A 41 4.99 -2.56 -5.92
CA ASP A 41 5.92 -3.35 -6.74
C ASP A 41 7.15 -3.86 -5.97
N ALA A 42 7.37 -3.39 -4.73
CA ALA A 42 8.54 -3.72 -3.94
C ALA A 42 8.27 -3.76 -2.42
N GLN A 43 7.02 -4.02 -2.03
CA GLN A 43 6.58 -3.97 -0.64
C GLN A 43 7.42 -4.90 0.24
N GLY A 44 8.00 -4.34 1.30
CA GLY A 44 8.81 -5.10 2.27
C GLY A 44 10.27 -5.36 1.87
N ALA A 45 10.76 -4.78 0.77
CA ALA A 45 12.20 -4.78 0.49
C ALA A 45 12.93 -3.86 1.50
N PRO A 46 13.84 -4.39 2.33
CA PRO A 46 14.58 -3.57 3.29
C PRO A 46 15.64 -2.74 2.55
N LEU A 47 15.75 -1.48 2.93
CA LEU A 47 16.75 -0.54 2.45
C LEU A 47 17.45 0.09 3.65
N GLU A 48 18.76 -0.12 3.75
CA GLU A 48 19.59 0.59 4.71
C GLU A 48 20.22 1.81 4.03
N ALA A 49 20.17 2.96 4.70
CA ALA A 49 20.74 4.17 4.13
C ALA A 49 21.36 5.10 5.17
N LEU A 50 22.48 5.70 4.76
CA LEU A 50 23.12 6.79 5.49
C LEU A 50 22.36 8.08 5.20
N TRP A 51 21.68 8.61 6.21
CA TRP A 51 20.69 9.67 6.04
C TRP A 51 21.32 10.96 5.48
N GLU A 52 22.49 11.34 5.97
CA GLU A 52 23.18 12.58 5.62
C GLU A 52 23.81 12.56 4.22
N ARG A 53 23.97 11.39 3.60
CA ARG A 53 24.52 11.24 2.24
C ARG A 53 23.48 11.20 1.16
N GLU A 54 22.21 11.15 1.52
CA GLU A 54 21.14 10.93 0.58
C GLU A 54 20.52 12.25 0.14
N VAL A 55 20.77 12.58 -1.13
CA VAL A 55 20.53 13.90 -1.72
C VAL A 55 19.06 14.29 -1.73
N ASP A 56 18.16 13.31 -1.90
CA ASP A 56 16.72 13.54 -2.04
C ASP A 56 15.90 13.02 -0.86
N ALA A 57 16.54 12.83 0.30
CA ALA A 57 15.84 12.35 1.49
C ALA A 57 14.91 13.43 2.06
N ARG A 58 13.60 13.18 2.03
CA ARG A 58 12.59 14.09 2.60
C ARG A 58 11.69 13.35 3.58
N ILE A 59 11.45 13.94 4.74
CA ILE A 59 10.48 13.43 5.71
C ILE A 59 9.09 13.85 5.23
N ILE A 60 8.28 12.87 4.82
CA ILE A 60 6.85 13.09 4.60
C ILE A 60 6.24 12.98 5.99
N GLY A 61 6.03 14.13 6.64
CA GLY A 61 5.61 14.22 8.04
C GLY A 61 4.48 13.24 8.40
N SER A 62 4.37 12.89 9.69
CA SER A 62 3.47 11.85 10.21
C SER A 62 2.15 11.86 9.44
N THR A 63 1.86 10.79 8.68
CA THR A 63 0.55 10.57 8.07
C THR A 63 -0.46 10.90 9.14
N SER A 64 -1.33 11.89 8.90
CA SER A 64 -2.17 12.43 9.95
C SER A 64 -3.28 11.43 10.29
N TRP A 65 -2.90 10.33 10.95
CA TRP A 65 -3.76 9.39 11.62
C TRP A 65 -4.70 10.14 12.55
N LYS A 66 -4.25 11.25 13.13
CA LYS A 66 -5.10 12.19 13.88
C LYS A 66 -6.21 12.78 13.01
N THR A 67 -5.93 13.18 11.77
CA THR A 67 -6.96 13.66 10.81
C THR A 67 -7.90 12.54 10.37
N VAL A 68 -7.39 11.33 10.10
CA VAL A 68 -8.22 10.17 9.73
C VAL A 68 -9.13 9.75 10.89
N ALA A 69 -8.57 9.62 12.09
CA ALA A 69 -9.30 9.27 13.31
C ALA A 69 -10.32 10.34 13.72
N ARG A 70 -10.11 11.62 13.34
CA ARG A 70 -11.07 12.71 13.61
C ARG A 70 -12.43 12.50 12.95
N ARG A 71 -12.49 11.82 11.80
CA ARG A 71 -13.78 11.47 11.16
C ARG A 71 -14.50 10.32 11.86
N GLY A 72 -13.84 9.63 12.79
CA GLY A 72 -14.30 8.39 13.40
C GLY A 72 -14.15 7.21 12.44
N PHE A 73 -14.02 6.01 13.01
CA PHE A 73 -14.05 4.77 12.23
C PHE A 73 -15.51 4.35 11.98
N ASP A 74 -15.74 3.63 10.88
CA ASP A 74 -17.04 3.05 10.60
C ASP A 74 -17.49 2.10 11.71
N LYS A 75 -18.81 2.02 11.92
CA LYS A 75 -19.38 1.06 12.87
C LYS A 75 -18.91 -0.36 12.51
N PRO A 76 -18.52 -1.21 13.48
CA PRO A 76 -17.94 -2.52 13.21
C PRO A 76 -18.73 -3.39 12.22
N ARG A 77 -20.07 -3.31 12.25
CA ARG A 77 -20.97 -4.02 11.32
C ARG A 77 -20.80 -3.61 9.85
N LEU A 78 -20.58 -2.31 9.60
CA LEU A 78 -20.39 -1.79 8.24
C LEU A 78 -19.00 -2.19 7.71
N PHE A 79 -17.97 -2.03 8.54
CA PHE A 79 -16.61 -2.45 8.18
C PHE A 79 -16.53 -3.97 7.93
N SER A 80 -17.20 -4.79 8.76
CA SER A 80 -17.24 -6.24 8.53
C SER A 80 -17.91 -6.61 7.21
N ALA A 81 -19.01 -5.95 6.84
CA ALA A 81 -19.70 -6.20 5.57
C ALA A 81 -18.80 -5.86 4.37
N TYR A 82 -18.10 -4.72 4.43
CA TYR A 82 -17.12 -4.31 3.42
C TYR A 82 -15.94 -5.29 3.32
N LEU A 83 -15.34 -5.68 4.45
CA LEU A 83 -14.24 -6.65 4.49
C LEU A 83 -14.66 -8.01 3.92
N HIS A 84 -15.88 -8.47 4.21
CA HIS A 84 -16.43 -9.69 3.63
C HIS A 84 -16.62 -9.57 2.11
N ALA A 85 -17.05 -8.43 1.60
CA ALA A 85 -17.16 -8.18 0.16
C ALA A 85 -15.79 -8.19 -0.54
N LEU A 86 -14.76 -7.55 0.05
CA LEU A 86 -13.39 -7.59 -0.47
C LEU A 86 -12.81 -9.00 -0.51
N ARG A 87 -12.95 -9.77 0.58
CA ARG A 87 -12.48 -11.17 0.63
C ARG A 87 -13.16 -12.04 -0.43
N ARG A 88 -14.46 -11.83 -0.67
CA ARG A 88 -15.19 -12.54 -1.73
C ARG A 88 -14.69 -12.16 -3.13
N ASN A 89 -14.36 -10.89 -3.38
CA ASN A 89 -13.73 -10.44 -4.63
C ASN A 89 -12.31 -11.01 -4.85
N CYS A 90 -11.50 -11.13 -3.80
CA CYS A 90 -10.17 -11.75 -3.91
C CYS A 90 -10.25 -13.24 -4.29
N VAL A 91 -11.22 -13.98 -3.73
CA VAL A 91 -11.45 -15.40 -4.09
C VAL A 91 -11.82 -15.58 -5.57
N THR A 92 -12.49 -14.59 -6.17
CA THR A 92 -12.83 -14.61 -7.59
C THR A 92 -11.68 -14.19 -8.52
N ALA A 93 -10.72 -13.39 -8.02
CA ALA A 93 -9.59 -12.90 -8.83
C ALA A 93 -8.39 -13.87 -8.87
N THR A 94 -8.15 -14.65 -7.81
CA THR A 94 -6.92 -15.47 -7.69
C THR A 94 -7.10 -16.95 -8.05
N ASN A 95 -8.32 -17.38 -8.38
CA ASN A 95 -8.57 -18.77 -8.81
C ASN A 95 -9.02 -18.80 -10.28
N PRO A 96 -8.13 -19.08 -11.24
CA PRO A 96 -8.48 -19.19 -12.66
C PRO A 96 -9.43 -20.37 -12.99
N LYS A 97 -9.72 -21.26 -12.02
CA LYS A 97 -10.73 -22.33 -12.15
C LYS A 97 -12.10 -21.95 -11.58
N LEU A 98 -12.22 -20.83 -10.86
CA LEU A 98 -13.53 -20.28 -10.50
C LEU A 98 -14.10 -19.61 -11.73
N PHE A 99 -14.92 -20.37 -12.46
CA PHE A 99 -15.69 -19.94 -13.62
C PHE A 99 -16.49 -18.68 -13.28
N GLN A 100 -15.93 -17.50 -13.55
CA GLN A 100 -16.67 -16.24 -13.60
C GLN A 100 -17.44 -16.24 -14.92
N ALA A 101 -18.65 -16.80 -14.92
CA ALA A 101 -19.57 -16.63 -16.02
C ALA A 101 -20.73 -15.74 -15.57
N PRO A 102 -20.65 -14.40 -15.79
CA PRO A 102 -21.85 -13.56 -15.74
C PRO A 102 -22.84 -13.91 -16.86
N TYR A 103 -22.46 -14.79 -17.80
CA TYR A 103 -23.24 -15.14 -19.00
C TYR A 103 -23.51 -16.64 -19.14
N ARG A 104 -23.84 -17.33 -18.05
CA ARG A 104 -24.43 -18.70 -18.09
C ARG A 104 -25.90 -18.73 -17.64
N ALA A 105 -26.62 -17.63 -17.73
CA ALA A 105 -28.06 -17.70 -18.00
C ALA A 105 -28.20 -17.93 -19.51
N GLY A 106 -28.94 -18.96 -19.92
CA GLY A 106 -29.13 -19.32 -21.33
C GLY A 106 -29.80 -18.20 -22.12
N ILE A 107 -29.02 -17.26 -22.64
CA ILE A 107 -29.47 -16.28 -23.61
C ILE A 107 -29.12 -16.85 -24.97
N GLN A 108 -30.13 -17.39 -25.62
CA GLN A 108 -30.06 -17.81 -27.00
C GLN A 108 -29.94 -16.54 -27.86
N VAL A 109 -28.75 -16.29 -28.42
CA VAL A 109 -28.54 -15.19 -29.37
C VAL A 109 -29.20 -15.62 -30.68
N MET A 110 -30.42 -15.12 -30.92
CA MET A 110 -31.09 -15.27 -32.20
C MET A 110 -30.42 -14.32 -33.19
N ALA A 111 -29.84 -14.86 -34.27
CA ALA A 111 -29.39 -14.05 -35.39
C ALA A 111 -30.63 -13.43 -36.04
N TYR A 112 -30.81 -12.12 -35.90
CA TYR A 112 -31.72 -11.40 -36.78
C TYR A 112 -31.02 -11.26 -38.13
N GLN A 113 -31.26 -12.23 -39.03
CA GLN A 113 -31.02 -12.01 -40.45
C GLN A 113 -32.01 -10.94 -40.90
N ASP A 114 -31.50 -9.83 -41.43
CA ASP A 114 -32.30 -8.90 -42.21
C ASP A 114 -32.23 -9.35 -43.69
N PRO A 115 -33.33 -9.78 -44.32
CA PRO A 115 -33.42 -9.87 -45.76
C PRO A 115 -34.05 -8.58 -46.31
N ALA A 116 -33.24 -7.76 -46.99
CA ALA A 116 -33.65 -6.96 -48.16
C ALA A 116 -32.41 -6.34 -48.81
#